data_AF-A0A016UJ58-F1
#
_entry.id   AF-A0A016UJ58-F1
#
_cell.length_a   1.000
_cell.length_b   1.000
_cell.length_c   1.000
_cell.angle_alpha   90.00
_cell.angle_beta   90.00
_cell.angle_gamma   90.00
#
_symmetry.space_group_name_H-M   'P 1'
#
loop_
_entity.id
_entity.type
_entity.pdbx_description
1 polymer ?
#
loop_
_entity_poly.entity_id
_entity_poly.type
_entity_poly.pdbx_seq_one_letter_code
_entity_poly.pdbx_strand_id
1 'polypeptide(L)'
;MEARRNSIYVLAAANGGKWSANAASSEIRRMCEAAQISGLSPHSFRRGGAMRALDEGVEQQAVQRRGRWANPKSMTPYIRHSLASQGGPATLIA
;
A
#
# COMPACT_ATOMS: atom_id res chain seq x y z
N MET A 1 -37.38 13.45 -2.97
CA MET A 1 -36.00 13.24 -2.45
C MET A 1 -35.53 11.89 -2.96
N GLU A 2 -34.86 11.89 -4.10
CA GLU A 2 -34.54 10.67 -4.84
C GLU A 2 -33.18 10.13 -4.40
N ALA A 3 -33.20 8.89 -3.90
CA ALA A 3 -32.02 8.15 -3.47
C ALA A 3 -31.07 7.96 -4.66
N ARG A 4 -29.96 8.70 -4.68
CA ARG A 4 -28.87 8.46 -5.64
C ARG A 4 -28.24 7.09 -5.33
N ARG A 5 -28.70 6.08 -6.05
CA ARG A 5 -28.12 4.74 -6.08
C ARG A 5 -26.65 4.78 -6.50
N ASN A 6 -25.85 4.07 -5.70
CA ASN A 6 -24.56 3.43 -6.00
C ASN A 6 -23.41 4.33 -6.47
N SER A 7 -22.64 4.86 -5.52
CA SER A 7 -21.26 5.23 -5.80
C SER A 7 -20.49 3.99 -6.29
N ILE A 8 -20.11 3.98 -7.57
CA ILE A 8 -19.39 2.92 -8.30
C ILE A 8 -17.93 2.76 -7.80
N TYR A 9 -17.50 3.59 -6.86
CA TYR A 9 -16.12 3.64 -6.38
C TYR A 9 -15.96 2.82 -5.09
N VAL A 10 -14.99 1.89 -5.09
CA VAL A 10 -14.58 1.14 -3.89
C VAL A 10 -14.18 2.09 -2.75
N LEU A 11 -13.58 3.23 -3.09
CA LEU A 11 -13.30 4.33 -2.16
C LEU A 11 -13.92 5.61 -2.71
N ALA A 12 -14.91 6.14 -2.00
CA ALA A 12 -15.60 7.38 -2.33
C ALA A 12 -15.30 8.47 -1.28
N ALA A 13 -15.27 9.72 -1.73
CA ALA A 13 -15.25 10.87 -0.84
C ALA A 13 -16.62 11.03 -0.16
N ALA A 14 -16.69 11.76 0.96
CA ALA A 14 -17.92 11.98 1.72
C ALA A 14 -19.05 12.65 0.90
N ASN A 15 -18.70 13.38 -0.16
CA ASN A 15 -19.66 13.96 -1.10
C ASN A 15 -20.17 12.96 -2.17
N GLY A 16 -19.82 11.67 -2.05
CA GLY A 16 -20.19 10.59 -2.97
C GLY A 16 -19.33 10.49 -4.23
N GLY A 17 -18.39 11.42 -4.44
CA GLY A 17 -17.48 11.45 -5.59
C GLY A 17 -16.31 10.48 -5.48
N LYS A 18 -15.55 10.32 -6.57
CA LYS A 18 -14.33 9.50 -6.58
C LYS A 18 -13.30 10.06 -5.60
N TRP A 19 -12.69 9.19 -4.79
CA TRP A 19 -11.59 9.59 -3.94
C TRP A 19 -10.34 9.96 -4.77
N SER A 20 -9.81 11.17 -4.58
CA SER A 20 -8.68 11.66 -5.37
C SER A 20 -7.34 11.13 -4.85
N ALA A 21 -6.32 11.08 -5.72
CA ALA A 21 -4.97 10.66 -5.33
C ALA A 21 -4.36 11.55 -4.24
N ASN A 22 -4.68 12.86 -4.25
CA ASN A 22 -4.21 13.81 -3.23
C ASN A 22 -4.90 13.59 -1.88
N ALA A 23 -6.21 13.30 -1.89
CA ALA A 23 -6.94 12.97 -0.68
C ALA A 23 -6.44 11.66 -0.07
N ALA A 24 -6.18 10.63 -0.89
CA ALA A 24 -5.58 9.38 -0.44
C ALA A 24 -4.18 9.59 0.16
N SER A 25 -3.34 10.39 -0.50
CA SER A 25 -2.00 10.71 0.00
C SER A 25 -2.03 11.45 1.33
N SER A 26 -2.97 12.39 1.49
CA SER A 26 -3.14 13.17 2.72
C SER A 26 -3.60 12.29 3.88
N GLU A 27 -4.54 11.37 3.62
CA GLU A 27 -5.05 10.47 4.64
C GLU A 27 -4.00 9.43 5.07
N ILE A 28 -3.24 8.89 4.11
CA ILE A 28 -2.09 8.03 4.40
C ILE A 28 -1.07 8.76 5.26
N ARG A 29 -0.75 10.02 4.93
CA ARG A 29 0.17 10.84 5.72
C ARG A 29 -0.35 11.03 7.14
N ARG A 30 -1.62 11.38 7.32
CA ARG A 30 -2.26 11.55 8.64
C ARG A 30 -2.14 10.27 9.50
N MET A 31 -2.35 9.10 8.91
CA MET A 31 -2.18 7.82 9.61
C MET A 31 -0.73 7.58 10.03
N CYS A 32 0.23 7.89 9.16
CA CYS A 32 1.66 7.76 9.46
C CYS A 32 2.08 8.69 10.61
N GLU A 33 1.60 9.95 10.59
CA GLU A 33 1.84 10.92 11.67
C GLU A 33 1.27 10.44 13.01
N ALA A 34 0.04 9.90 13.02
CA ALA A 34 -0.57 9.34 14.22
C ALA A 34 0.20 8.12 14.77
N ALA A 35 0.78 7.32 13.88
CA ALA A 35 1.64 6.19 14.23
C ALA A 35 3.09 6.59 14.56
N GLN A 36 3.41 7.89 14.54
CA GLN A 36 4.76 8.43 14.68
C GLN A 36 5.78 7.84 13.67
N ILE A 37 5.30 7.45 12.48
CA ILE A 37 6.15 6.93 11.41
C ILE A 37 6.52 8.07 10.46
N SER A 38 7.80 8.44 10.45
CA SER A 38 8.35 9.41 9.49
C SER A 38 8.82 8.72 8.19
N GLY A 39 8.70 9.41 7.05
CA GLY A 39 9.30 8.96 5.79
C GLY A 39 8.54 7.88 5.00
N LEU A 40 7.26 7.62 5.29
CA LEU A 40 6.41 6.72 4.51
C LEU A 40 6.01 7.38 3.17
N SER A 41 6.76 7.06 2.11
CA SER A 41 6.40 7.46 0.74
C SER A 41 5.45 6.42 0.11
N PRO A 42 4.71 6.76 -0.96
CA PRO A 42 3.99 5.75 -1.77
C PRO A 42 4.87 4.57 -2.20
N HIS A 43 6.18 4.80 -2.37
CA HIS A 43 7.15 3.77 -2.70
C HIS A 43 7.37 2.74 -1.58
N SER A 44 7.21 3.15 -0.32
CA SER A 44 7.31 2.27 0.84
C SER A 44 6.19 1.23 0.83
N PHE A 45 4.97 1.59 0.40
CA PHE A 45 3.88 0.63 0.22
C PHE A 45 4.16 -0.36 -0.91
N ARG A 46 4.76 0.10 -2.01
CA ARG A 46 5.16 -0.78 -3.11
C ARG A 46 6.23 -1.79 -2.68
N ARG A 47 7.20 -1.36 -1.87
CA ARG A 47 8.19 -2.24 -1.23
C ARG A 47 7.50 -3.27 -0.31
N GLY A 48 6.67 -2.79 0.62
CA GLY A 48 5.99 -3.66 1.59
C GLY A 48 5.10 -4.71 0.91
N GLY A 49 4.32 -4.32 -0.09
CA GLY A 49 3.45 -5.25 -0.84
C GLY A 49 4.22 -6.27 -1.67
N ALA A 50 5.33 -5.86 -2.29
CA ALA A 50 6.19 -6.77 -3.05
C ALA A 50 6.84 -7.82 -2.13
N MET A 51 7.39 -7.36 -1.01
CA MET A 51 8.04 -8.24 -0.05
C MET A 51 7.06 -9.18 0.64
N ARG A 52 5.89 -8.68 1.04
CA ARG A 52 4.85 -9.51 1.64
C ARG A 52 4.41 -10.65 0.71
N ALA A 53 4.22 -10.37 -0.58
CA ALA A 53 3.88 -11.41 -1.54
C ALA A 53 4.96 -12.49 -1.62
N LEU A 54 6.24 -12.12 -1.58
CA LEU A 54 7.35 -13.08 -1.54
C LEU A 54 7.38 -13.87 -0.22
N ASP A 55 7.15 -13.20 0.92
CA ASP A 55 7.06 -13.84 2.24
C ASP A 55 5.89 -14.85 2.30
N GLU A 56 4.79 -14.58 1.59
CA GLU A 56 3.62 -15.49 1.45
C GLU A 56 3.83 -16.59 0.39
N GLY A 57 5.03 -16.68 -0.21
CA GLY A 57 5.40 -17.73 -1.16
C GLY A 57 4.97 -17.49 -2.61
N VAL A 58 4.55 -16.28 -2.96
CA VAL A 58 4.25 -15.94 -4.36
C VAL A 58 5.53 -15.96 -5.18
N GLU A 59 5.51 -16.68 -6.30
CA GLU A 59 6.62 -16.77 -7.25
C GLU A 59 7.17 -15.39 -7.65
N GLN A 60 8.49 -15.23 -7.60
CA GLN A 60 9.14 -13.94 -7.88
C GLN A 60 8.78 -13.38 -9.26
N GLN A 61 8.59 -14.25 -10.26
CA GLN A 61 8.17 -13.86 -11.60
C GLN A 61 6.74 -13.27 -11.62
N ALA A 62 5.83 -13.79 -10.80
CA ALA A 62 4.47 -13.27 -10.69
C ALA A 62 4.48 -11.88 -10.01
N VAL A 63 5.27 -11.73 -8.95
CA VAL A 63 5.51 -10.43 -8.31
C VAL A 63 6.13 -9.45 -9.31
N GLN A 64 7.12 -9.88 -10.10
CA GLN A 64 7.76 -9.07 -11.13
C GLN A 64 6.74 -8.50 -12.14
N ARG A 65 5.90 -9.38 -12.70
CA ARG A 65 4.85 -9.02 -13.67
C ARG A 65 3.85 -8.06 -13.05
N ARG A 66 3.38 -8.34 -11.84
CA ARG A 66 2.39 -7.50 -11.13
C ARG A 66 2.93 -6.10 -10.85
N GLY A 67 4.18 -6.00 -10.42
CA GLY A 67 4.83 -4.73 -10.15
C GLY A 67 5.36 -4.03 -11.39
N ARG A 68 5.28 -4.63 -12.59
CA ARG A 68 5.76 -4.06 -13.86
C ARG A 68 7.25 -3.71 -13.83
N TRP A 69 8.07 -4.59 -13.25
CA TRP A 69 9.52 -4.44 -13.30
C TRP A 69 10.11 -5.10 -14.55
N ALA A 70 11.05 -4.41 -15.20
CA ALA A 70 11.67 -4.90 -16.43
C ALA A 70 12.49 -6.19 -16.24
N ASN A 71 13.11 -6.36 -15.06
CA ASN A 71 13.89 -7.54 -14.71
C ASN A 71 13.92 -7.75 -13.18
N PRO A 72 14.32 -8.94 -12.70
CA PRO A 72 14.42 -9.21 -11.26
C PRO A 72 15.35 -8.25 -10.51
N LYS A 73 16.44 -7.79 -11.13
CA LYS A 73 17.38 -6.84 -10.51
C LYS A 73 16.73 -5.47 -10.21
N SER A 74 15.73 -5.06 -11.00
CA SER A 74 14.94 -3.86 -10.73
C SER A 74 14.04 -3.99 -9.49
N MET A 75 13.82 -5.21 -8.98
CA MET A 75 13.05 -5.45 -7.76
C MET A 75 13.90 -5.29 -6.50
N THR A 76 15.23 -5.36 -6.59
CA THR A 76 16.15 -5.35 -5.43
C THR A 76 15.88 -4.22 -4.42
N PRO A 77 15.59 -2.97 -4.82
CA PRO A 77 15.26 -1.90 -3.85
C PRO A 77 13.97 -2.12 -3.05
N TYR A 78 13.13 -3.08 -3.48
CA TYR A 78 11.79 -3.35 -2.97
C TYR A 78 11.70 -4.68 -2.20
N ILE A 79 12.73 -5.53 -2.25
CA ILE A 79 12.66 -6.90 -1.71
C ILE A 79 13.83 -7.23 -0.75
N ARG A 80 14.46 -6.19 -0.21
CA ARG A 80 15.67 -6.34 0.64
C ARG A 80 15.39 -6.67 2.10
N HIS A 81 14.22 -6.32 2.60
CA HIS A 81 13.89 -6.41 4.02
C HIS A 81 12.49 -7.01 4.16
N SER A 82 12.41 -8.24 4.66
CA SER A 82 11.14 -8.90 5.02
C SER A 82 10.48 -8.16 6.18
N LEU A 83 9.17 -8.35 6.33
CA LEU A 83 8.44 -7.80 7.47
C LEU A 83 9.03 -8.32 8.79
N ALA A 84 9.46 -9.59 8.81
CA ALA A 84 10.17 -10.21 9.93
C ALA A 84 11.49 -9.49 10.26
N SER A 85 12.26 -9.06 9.27
CA SER A 85 13.51 -8.31 9.47
C SER A 85 13.31 -6.85 9.91
N GLN A 86 12.07 -6.37 9.99
CA GLN A 86 11.71 -4.97 10.27
C GLN A 86 10.83 -4.82 11.53
N GLY A 87 10.88 -5.81 12.44
CA GLY A 87 10.14 -5.78 13.70
C GLY A 87 8.81 -6.54 13.67
N GLY A 88 8.46 -7.18 12.56
CA GLY A 88 7.27 -8.02 12.46
C GLY A 88 5.97 -7.24 12.27
N PRO A 89 4.81 -7.94 12.28
CA PRO A 89 3.52 -7.30 12.14
C PRO A 89 3.23 -6.36 13.32
N ALA A 90 2.59 -5.22 13.03
CA ALA A 90 2.14 -4.31 14.06
C ALA A 90 1.17 -5.03 15.00
N THR A 91 1.41 -4.92 16.31
CA THR A 91 0.44 -5.32 17.32
C THR A 91 -0.49 -4.14 17.56
N LEU A 92 -1.80 -4.33 17.36
CA LEU A 92 -2.79 -3.32 17.69
C LEU A 92 -3.00 -3.33 19.21
N ILE A 93 -2.57 -2.26 19.87
CA ILE A 93 -2.87 -2.03 21.28
C ILE A 93 -4.24 -1.33 21.31
N ALA A 94 -5.25 -2.04 21.80
CA ALA A 94 -6.61 -1.54 21.98
C ALA A 94 -6.73 -0.76 23.30
#